data_AF-P28505-F1
#
_entry.id   AF-P28505-F1
#
_cell.length_a   1.000
_cell.length_b   1.000
_cell.length_c   1.000
_cell.angle_alpha   90.00
_cell.angle_beta   90.00
_cell.angle_gamma   90.00
#
_symmetry.space_group_name_H-M   'P 1'
#
loop_
_entity.id
_entity.type
_entity.pdbx_description
1 polymer ?
#
loop_
_entity_poly.entity_id
_entity_poly.type
_entity_poly.pdbx_seq_one_letter_code
_entity_poly.pdbx_strand_id
1 'polypeptide(L)' 'ITYTDCTESGQDLCLCEGSDVCGKGNKCILGSNGEENQCVTGEGTPKPQSHNDGDFEEIPEEYLQ' A
#
# COMPACT_ATOMS: atom_id res chain seq x y z
N ILE A 1 10.82 2.86 -2.25
CA ILE A 1 9.43 2.46 -1.91
C ILE A 1 8.52 3.24 -2.82
N THR A 2 7.70 2.55 -3.61
CA THR A 2 6.69 3.18 -4.45
C THR A 2 5.36 3.03 -3.74
N TYR A 3 4.78 4.14 -3.29
CA TYR A 3 3.44 4.13 -2.74
C TYR A 3 2.42 4.02 -3.87
N THR A 4 1.38 3.23 -3.64
CA THR A 4 0.31 2.97 -4.62
C THR A 4 -1.04 3.14 -3.92
N ASP A 5 -2.10 3.31 -4.71
CA ASP A 5 -3.46 3.55 -4.23
C ASP A 5 -3.90 2.52 -3.19
N CYS A 6 -4.53 2.97 -2.11
CA CYS A 6 -5.12 2.09 -1.11
C CYS A 6 -6.18 1.20 -1.77
N THR A 7 -6.19 -0.09 -1.42
CA THR A 7 -7.14 -1.07 -1.97
C THR A 7 -8.25 -1.42 -1.01
N GLU A 8 -8.06 -1.13 0.29
CA GLU A 8 -9.02 -1.43 1.35
C GLU A 8 -9.06 -0.29 2.38
N SER A 9 -10.24 -0.05 2.96
CA SER A 9 -10.40 0.86 4.09
C SER A 9 -9.68 0.31 5.33
N GLY A 10 -9.06 1.21 6.09
CA GLY A 10 -8.22 0.87 7.24
C GLY A 10 -6.73 0.75 6.90
N GLN A 11 -6.34 0.86 5.63
CA GLN A 11 -4.93 0.78 5.25
C GLN A 11 -4.14 2.05 5.59
N ASP A 12 -2.86 1.90 5.92
CA ASP A 12 -1.88 2.98 5.93
C ASP A 12 -0.76 2.72 4.91
N LEU A 13 0.15 3.67 4.75
CA LEU A 13 1.28 3.62 3.81
C LEU A 13 0.86 3.34 2.36
N CYS A 14 -0.21 3.99 1.91
CA CYS A 14 -0.76 3.92 0.55
C CYS A 14 -1.30 5.30 0.11
N LEU A 15 -1.53 5.49 -1.19
CA LEU A 15 -2.11 6.74 -1.72
C LEU A 15 -3.62 6.75 -1.43
N CYS A 16 -4.08 7.73 -0.67
CA CYS A 16 -5.47 7.79 -0.18
C CYS A 16 -6.22 8.99 -0.77
N GLU A 17 -5.86 10.21 -0.35
CA GLU A 17 -6.47 11.46 -0.80
C GLU A 17 -5.79 11.88 -2.11
N GLY A 18 -6.37 11.45 -3.25
CA GLY A 18 -5.75 11.65 -4.55
C GLY A 18 -4.42 10.90 -4.66
N SER A 19 -3.31 11.63 -4.71
CA SER A 19 -1.95 11.07 -4.79
C SER A 19 -1.13 11.30 -3.51
N ASP A 20 -1.78 11.67 -2.40
CA ASP A 20 -1.11 11.87 -1.12
C ASP A 20 -1.06 10.57 -0.30
N VAL A 21 0.11 10.33 0.29
CA VAL A 21 0.37 9.14 1.11
C VAL A 21 -0.31 9.27 2.47
N CYS A 22 -1.17 8.32 2.81
CA CYS A 22 -1.71 8.19 4.17
C CYS A 22 -0.68 7.49 5.06
N GLY A 23 0.12 8.29 5.78
CA GLY A 23 1.26 7.78 6.57
C GLY A 23 0.88 7.03 7.85
N LYS A 24 1.90 6.53 8.56
CA LYS A 24 1.74 5.85 9.86
C LYS A 24 1.01 6.73 10.87
N GLY A 25 0.17 6.09 11.70
CA GLY A 25 -0.68 6.77 12.68
C GLY A 25 -1.96 7.36 12.08
N ASN A 26 -2.16 7.18 10.78
CA ASN A 26 -3.40 7.43 10.07
C ASN A 26 -3.90 6.14 9.40
N LYS A 27 -5.14 6.18 8.91
CA LYS A 27 -5.75 5.14 8.10
C LYS A 27 -6.59 5.75 6.98
N CYS A 28 -6.58 5.12 5.83
CA CYS A 28 -7.40 5.50 4.70
C CYS A 28 -8.82 4.95 4.85
N ILE A 29 -9.83 5.77 4.64
CA ILE A 29 -11.23 5.39 4.49
C ILE A 29 -11.55 5.52 3.00
N LEU A 30 -11.80 4.40 2.32
CA LEU A 30 -12.21 4.44 0.93
C LEU A 30 -13.63 5.01 0.83
N GLY A 31 -13.78 6.00 -0.03
CA GLY A 31 -15.09 6.56 -0.36
C GLY A 31 -15.95 5.54 -1.10
N SER A 32 -17.25 5.59 -0.87
CA SER A 32 -18.24 4.74 -1.57
C SER A 32 -19.03 5.58 -2.57
N ASN A 33 -19.43 4.98 -3.70
CA ASN A 33 -20.36 5.59 -4.67
C ASN A 33 -20.00 7.01 -5.15
N GLY A 34 -18.71 7.26 -5.39
CA GLY A 34 -18.23 8.56 -5.90
C GLY A 34 -17.88 9.57 -4.82
N GLU A 35 -17.96 9.19 -3.54
CA GLU A 35 -17.33 9.95 -2.47
C GLU A 35 -15.80 9.84 -2.55
N GLU A 36 -15.11 10.89 -2.11
CA GLU A 36 -13.65 10.93 -2.06
C GLU A 36 -13.13 10.05 -0.90
N ASN A 37 -11.95 9.49 -1.10
CA ASN A 37 -11.21 8.82 -0.03
C ASN A 37 -10.76 9.84 1.03
N GLN A 38 -10.64 9.40 2.28
CA GLN A 38 -10.20 10.27 3.39
C GLN A 38 -9.11 9.60 4.22
N CYS A 39 -8.01 10.31 4.48
CA CYS A 39 -6.96 9.86 5.38
C CYS A 39 -7.18 10.46 6.78
N VAL A 40 -7.64 9.63 7.71
CA VAL A 40 -8.00 10.08 9.07
C VAL A 40 -7.01 9.57 10.10
N THR A 41 -6.82 10.31 11.20
CA THR A 41 -5.96 9.87 12.31
C THR A 41 -6.51 8.60 12.96
N GLY A 42 -5.61 7.64 13.21
CA GLY A 42 -5.90 6.33 13.79
C GLY A 42 -4.92 5.27 13.29
N GLU A 43 -4.72 4.18 14.04
CA GLU A 43 -3.88 3.07 13.57
C GLU A 43 -4.51 2.41 12.33
N GLY A 44 -3.76 2.42 11.22
CA GLY A 44 -4.04 1.68 10.01
C GLY A 44 -3.11 0.48 9.83
N THR A 45 -3.44 -0.41 8.90
CA THR A 45 -2.61 -1.56 8.54
C THR A 45 -1.86 -1.28 7.24
N PRO A 46 -0.53 -1.49 7.16
CA PRO A 46 0.22 -1.21 5.94
C PRO A 46 -0.32 -1.95 4.73
N LYS A 47 -0.51 -1.24 3.62
CA LYS A 47 -0.82 -1.89 2.34
C LYS A 47 0.29 -2.92 2.03
N PRO A 48 -0.07 -4.19 1.73
CA PRO A 48 0.93 -5.19 1.36
C PRO A 48 1.67 -4.72 0.09
N GLN A 49 2.99 -4.83 0.13
CA GLN A 49 3.83 -4.43 -1.00
C GLN A 49 3.62 -5.41 -2.16
N SER A 50 3.36 -4.88 -3.35
CA SER A 50 3.45 -5.67 -4.58
C SER A 50 4.94 -5.86 -4.88
N HIS A 51 5.48 -7.03 -4.56
CA HIS A 51 6.78 -7.48 -5.04
C HIS A 51 6.58 -8.29 -6.31
N ASN A 52 7.29 -7.93 -7.38
CA ASN A 52 7.40 -8.72 -8.61
C ASN A 52 8.58 -9.70 -8.49
N ASP A 53 8.53 -10.61 -7.51
CA ASP A 53 9.58 -11.62 -7.34
C ASP A 53 9.50 -12.74 -8.40
N GLY A 54 8.42 -12.80 -9.19
CA GLY A 54 8.10 -13.95 -10.04
C GLY A 54 8.77 -14.01 -11.42
N ASP A 55 9.60 -13.04 -11.80
CA ASP A 55 10.15 -12.94 -13.18
C ASP A 55 11.69 -13.03 -13.23
N PHE A 56 12.32 -13.52 -12.16
CA PHE A 56 13.75 -13.83 -12.18
C PHE A 56 13.95 -15.27 -12.61
N GLU A 57 14.78 -15.47 -13.64
CA GLU A 57 15.29 -16.78 -14.01
C GLU A 57 16.04 -17.39 -12.81
N GLU A 58 15.88 -18.70 -12.60
CA GLU A 58 16.46 -19.41 -11.47
C GLU A 58 17.98 -19.26 -11.48
N ILE A 59 18.54 -18.57 -10.48
CA ILE A 59 19.98 -18.41 -10.34
C ILE A 59 20.59 -19.65 -9.68
N PRO A 60 21.86 -20.00 -9.98
CA PRO A 60 22.50 -21.18 -9.39
C PRO A 60 22.49 -21.13 -7.85
N GLU A 61 22.27 -22.28 -7.22
CA GLU A 61 22.09 -22.42 -5.76
C GLU A 61 23.24 -21.80 -4.94
N GLU A 62 24.47 -21.76 -5.48
CA GLU A 62 25.62 -21.14 -4.82
C GLU A 62 25.46 -19.63 -4.55
N TYR A 63 24.52 -18.96 -5.24
CA TYR A 63 24.20 -17.55 -5.07
C TYR A 63 22.95 -17.29 -4.21
N LEU A 64 22.17 -18.33 -3.89
CA LEU A 64 21.03 -18.27 -2.96
C LEU A 64 21.53 -18.59 -1.54
N GLN A 65 22.26 -17.65 -0.93
CA GLN A 65 22.77 -17.80 0.43
C GLN A 65 21.68 -17.73 1.51
#